data_AF-A0A9X5HEX0-F1
#
_entry.id   AF-A0A9X5HEX0-F1
#
_cell.length_a   1.000
_cell.length_b   1.000
_cell.length_c   1.000
_cell.angle_alpha   90.00
_cell.angle_beta   90.00
_cell.angle_gamma   90.00
#
_symmetry.space_group_name_H-M   'P 1'
#
loop_
_entity.id
_entity.type
_entity.pdbx_description
1 polymer ?
#
loop_
_entity_poly.entity_id
_entity_poly.type
_entity_poly.pdbx_seq_one_letter_code
_entity_poly.pdbx_strand_id
1 'polypeptide(L)'
;RHATGTSAPHPPTEPGNGGGSAPGRLSLSVSAASTPGTGGRGRRVSCTVALAVAGALAAVTVGSAFVFDLLPGSSGDAGADQGPSGGQPEPGTVPAAYVGTWEGQASSRESITIPLGTFRVTLKEARVGERVGTLRHTDIFGGTCDDVLTLKEVTAKRIVTTSVGAPTNRDVCNQARHTVLLTPVGDDLVYESDSKDSGRPEARMSKIK
;
A
#
# COMPACT_ATOMS: atom_id res chain seq x y z
N ARG A 1 50.31 42.78 -45.00
CA ARG A 1 49.93 44.02 -44.26
C ARG A 1 48.83 43.63 -43.27
N HIS A 2 49.01 43.99 -41.99
CA HIS A 2 48.07 43.84 -40.85
C HIS A 2 46.73 44.59 -41.11
N ALA A 3 45.62 44.49 -40.37
CA ALA A 3 45.33 44.44 -38.91
C ALA A 3 43.78 44.28 -38.75
N THR A 4 43.23 43.38 -37.89
CA THR A 4 42.67 43.54 -36.51
C THR A 4 41.51 44.54 -36.26
N GLY A 5 40.49 44.06 -35.52
CA GLY A 5 39.67 44.81 -34.53
C GLY A 5 38.34 45.38 -35.05
N THR A 6 37.24 45.54 -34.30
CA THR A 6 36.93 45.39 -32.86
C THR A 6 35.41 45.54 -32.70
N SER A 7 34.80 44.79 -31.77
CA SER A 7 33.41 45.01 -31.29
C SER A 7 33.24 46.37 -30.61
N ALA A 8 32.12 47.04 -30.85
CA ALA A 8 31.68 48.23 -30.11
C ALA A 8 30.32 47.98 -29.41
N PRO A 9 30.05 48.61 -28.25
CA PRO A 9 28.96 48.26 -27.34
C PRO A 9 27.62 48.94 -27.67
N HIS A 10 26.51 48.27 -27.32
CA HIS A 10 25.16 48.86 -27.32
C HIS A 10 24.84 49.58 -25.99
N PRO A 11 24.14 50.73 -26.03
CA PRO A 11 23.74 51.51 -24.86
C PRO A 11 22.46 50.97 -24.16
N PRO A 12 22.17 51.39 -22.91
CA PRO A 12 21.10 50.83 -22.08
C PRO A 12 19.69 51.38 -22.37
N THR A 13 18.70 50.60 -21.94
CA THR A 13 17.24 50.72 -22.18
C THR A 13 16.54 51.76 -21.30
N GLU A 14 15.57 52.50 -21.86
CA GLU A 14 14.46 53.14 -21.15
C GLU A 14 13.11 52.58 -21.63
N PRO A 15 12.19 52.13 -20.74
CA PRO A 15 10.83 51.80 -21.12
C PRO A 15 9.90 53.02 -21.03
N GLY A 16 9.30 53.37 -22.18
CA GLY A 16 8.22 54.36 -22.28
C GLY A 16 6.93 53.90 -21.61
N ASN A 17 6.37 54.80 -20.82
CA ASN A 17 5.08 54.68 -20.13
C ASN A 17 3.93 54.96 -21.12
N GLY A 18 3.07 53.98 -21.39
CA GLY A 18 1.89 54.14 -22.23
C GLY A 18 0.78 53.19 -21.78
N GLY A 19 -0.25 53.75 -21.13
CA GLY A 19 -1.35 52.99 -20.54
C GLY A 19 -2.48 52.65 -21.52
N GLY A 20 -3.17 51.54 -21.20
CA GLY A 20 -4.62 51.40 -21.40
C GLY A 20 -5.12 50.37 -22.41
N SER A 21 -5.44 49.14 -21.95
CA SER A 21 -6.78 48.50 -22.03
C SER A 21 -6.71 46.99 -21.66
N ALA A 22 -7.66 46.56 -20.83
CA ALA A 22 -7.64 45.31 -20.06
C ALA A 22 -8.05 44.03 -20.84
N PRO A 23 -7.68 42.85 -20.32
CA PRO A 23 -8.72 41.86 -20.00
C PRO A 23 -8.57 41.24 -18.59
N GLY A 24 -9.70 40.73 -18.08
CA GLY A 24 -9.94 40.43 -16.66
C GLY A 24 -9.08 39.34 -16.02
N ARG A 25 -8.80 39.55 -14.73
CA ARG A 25 -8.28 38.54 -13.80
C ARG A 25 -9.21 38.47 -12.59
N LEU A 26 -9.71 37.28 -12.29
CA LEU A 26 -10.42 37.01 -11.05
C LEU A 26 -9.38 36.83 -9.94
N SER A 27 -9.40 37.75 -8.97
CA SER A 27 -8.58 37.69 -7.76
C SER A 27 -9.50 37.32 -6.59
N LEU A 28 -9.26 36.17 -5.97
CA LEU A 28 -9.93 35.75 -4.74
C LEU A 28 -9.01 36.07 -3.56
N SER A 29 -9.43 36.98 -2.69
CA SER A 29 -8.77 37.29 -1.42
C SER A 29 -9.50 36.57 -0.28
N VAL A 30 -8.79 35.69 0.44
CA VAL A 30 -9.27 35.04 1.67
C VAL A 30 -8.59 35.70 2.86
N SER A 31 -9.39 36.35 3.68
CA SER A 31 -8.97 36.93 4.97
C SER A 31 -9.35 35.95 6.08
N ALA A 32 -8.45 35.05 6.46
CA ALA A 32 -8.63 34.18 7.63
C ALA A 32 -8.01 34.84 8.87
N ALA A 33 -8.82 35.59 9.62
CA ALA A 33 -8.47 36.04 10.95
C ALA A 33 -9.20 35.15 11.97
N SER A 34 -8.48 34.22 12.60
CA SER A 34 -8.95 33.51 13.79
C SER A 34 -7.74 33.03 14.59
N THR A 35 -7.17 33.92 15.41
CA THR A 35 -6.29 33.51 16.50
C THR A 35 -7.15 32.97 17.65
N PRO A 36 -6.85 31.80 18.21
CA PRO A 36 -7.46 31.39 19.47
C PRO A 36 -6.83 32.20 20.61
N GLY A 37 -7.50 33.29 20.97
CA GLY A 37 -7.20 34.08 22.16
C GLY A 37 -7.70 33.38 23.42
N THR A 38 -6.80 33.22 24.38
CA THR A 38 -7.01 32.77 25.75
C THR A 38 -8.09 33.56 26.50
N GLY A 39 -9.13 32.86 26.98
CA GLY A 39 -9.81 33.13 28.24
C GLY A 39 -10.91 34.23 28.28
N GLY A 40 -12.13 33.82 28.67
CA GLY A 40 -12.99 34.69 29.51
C GLY A 40 -14.50 34.76 29.21
N ARG A 41 -15.27 33.79 29.75
CA ARG A 41 -16.56 33.92 30.48
C ARG A 41 -17.75 34.65 29.78
N GLY A 42 -18.96 34.10 29.63
CA GLY A 42 -19.57 32.83 30.04
C GLY A 42 -21.09 32.88 29.92
N ARG A 43 -21.74 31.73 29.80
CA ARG A 43 -23.11 31.51 30.30
C ARG A 43 -23.19 30.07 30.83
N ARG A 44 -23.22 29.94 32.16
CA ARG A 44 -23.53 28.68 32.85
C ARG A 44 -25.05 28.57 32.95
N VAL A 45 -25.63 27.44 32.56
CA VAL A 45 -26.76 26.83 33.26
C VAL A 45 -26.60 25.31 33.19
N SER A 46 -26.51 24.70 34.36
CA SER A 46 -26.39 23.28 34.65
C SER A 46 -27.57 22.45 34.14
N CYS A 47 -27.29 21.26 33.60
CA CYS A 47 -28.04 20.02 33.80
C CYS A 47 -27.13 18.83 33.41
N THR A 48 -26.30 18.41 34.36
CA THR A 48 -25.99 16.99 34.65
C THR A 48 -25.93 16.01 33.48
N VAL A 49 -24.78 15.88 32.79
CA VAL A 49 -24.26 14.55 32.35
C VAL A 49 -22.73 14.63 32.32
N ALA A 50 -22.12 14.79 33.49
CA ALA A 50 -20.79 14.25 33.72
C ALA A 50 -20.99 12.78 34.07
N LEU A 51 -20.87 11.90 33.09
CA LEU A 51 -20.64 10.47 33.34
C LEU A 51 -19.36 10.08 32.64
N ALA A 52 -18.30 10.06 33.44
CA ALA A 52 -17.08 9.35 33.18
C ALA A 52 -17.43 7.88 32.85
N VAL A 53 -17.02 7.41 31.68
CA VAL A 53 -16.93 5.97 31.41
C VAL A 53 -15.45 5.63 31.29
N ALA A 54 -14.77 5.74 32.43
CA ALA A 54 -13.62 4.91 32.71
C ALA A 54 -14.19 3.59 33.25
N GLY A 55 -14.33 2.62 32.36
CA GLY A 55 -14.83 1.28 32.68
C GLY A 55 -13.90 0.24 32.07
N ALA A 56 -13.09 -0.37 32.90
CA ALA A 56 -12.17 -1.44 32.56
C ALA A 56 -12.87 -2.61 31.84
N LEU A 57 -12.36 -2.99 30.67
CA LEU A 57 -12.58 -4.33 30.10
C LEU A 57 -11.35 -5.18 30.43
N ALA A 58 -11.29 -5.63 31.68
CA ALA A 58 -10.39 -6.69 32.09
C ALA A 58 -11.02 -8.04 31.75
N ALA A 59 -10.29 -8.83 30.96
CA ALA A 59 -10.31 -10.28 30.89
C ALA A 59 -11.68 -10.99 30.87
N VAL A 60 -12.23 -11.23 29.67
CA VAL A 60 -13.00 -12.46 29.38
C VAL A 60 -12.79 -12.80 27.90
N THR A 61 -12.06 -13.88 27.63
CA THR A 61 -12.22 -14.85 26.50
C THR A 61 -11.00 -15.77 26.39
N VAL A 62 -10.52 -16.28 27.53
CA VAL A 62 -9.92 -17.62 27.58
C VAL A 62 -10.95 -18.46 28.32
N GLY A 63 -11.74 -19.27 27.60
CA GLY A 63 -12.76 -20.09 28.28
C GLY A 63 -13.88 -20.66 27.42
N SER A 64 -13.62 -21.09 26.18
CA SER A 64 -14.62 -21.78 25.35
C SER A 64 -14.15 -23.13 24.80
N ALA A 65 -13.11 -23.74 25.39
CA ALA A 65 -12.60 -25.06 24.97
C ALA A 65 -12.60 -26.13 26.09
N PHE A 66 -13.43 -26.00 27.13
CA PHE A 66 -13.48 -27.00 28.22
C PHE A 66 -14.88 -27.26 28.78
N VAL A 67 -15.91 -27.40 27.93
CA VAL A 67 -17.22 -27.92 28.37
C VAL A 67 -17.82 -28.89 27.35
N PHE A 68 -17.04 -29.87 26.89
CA PHE A 68 -17.60 -31.00 26.13
C PHE A 68 -16.84 -32.32 26.30
N ASP A 69 -16.26 -32.57 27.48
CA ASP A 69 -15.64 -33.89 27.71
C ASP A 69 -15.76 -34.41 29.16
N LEU A 70 -16.97 -34.29 29.72
CA LEU A 70 -17.38 -35.07 30.89
C LEU A 70 -18.66 -35.85 30.58
N LEU A 71 -18.61 -36.63 29.49
CA LEU A 71 -19.53 -37.75 29.28
C LEU A 71 -18.71 -39.04 29.20
N PRO A 72 -18.86 -39.97 30.16
CA PRO A 72 -18.07 -41.18 30.22
C PRO A 72 -18.69 -42.27 29.34
N GLY A 73 -17.85 -42.95 28.56
CA GLY A 73 -18.10 -44.31 28.06
C GLY A 73 -18.17 -44.46 26.55
N SER A 74 -17.11 -45.04 25.97
CA SER A 74 -17.19 -46.38 25.36
C SER A 74 -15.82 -46.76 24.81
N SER A 75 -15.33 -47.91 25.23
CA SER A 75 -14.14 -48.60 24.75
C SER A 75 -14.22 -48.92 23.26
N GLY A 76 -13.06 -48.98 22.60
CA GLY A 76 -12.82 -49.91 21.50
C GLY A 76 -12.53 -49.32 20.13
N ASP A 77 -11.35 -49.70 19.64
CA ASP A 77 -11.00 -50.00 18.25
C ASP A 77 -10.30 -48.97 17.36
N ALA A 78 -9.30 -49.53 16.69
CA ALA A 78 -8.24 -48.92 15.93
C ALA A 78 -8.72 -48.32 14.60
N GLY A 79 -8.15 -47.16 14.26
CA GLY A 79 -8.27 -46.53 12.96
C GLY A 79 -7.48 -45.23 12.97
N ALA A 80 -6.16 -45.31 12.78
CA ALA A 80 -5.31 -44.15 12.63
C ALA A 80 -5.53 -43.52 11.23
N ASP A 81 -6.66 -42.85 11.06
CA ASP A 81 -6.86 -41.91 9.97
C ASP A 81 -6.27 -40.56 10.37
N GLN A 82 -5.08 -40.27 9.83
CA GLN A 82 -4.48 -38.94 9.88
C GLN A 82 -5.34 -37.99 9.01
N GLY A 83 -6.36 -37.41 9.61
CA GLY A 83 -7.00 -36.22 9.06
C GLY A 83 -5.96 -35.10 8.95
N PRO A 84 -6.04 -34.21 7.93
CA PRO A 84 -5.11 -33.12 7.81
C PRO A 84 -5.26 -32.26 9.05
N SER A 85 -4.21 -32.27 9.88
CA SER A 85 -4.10 -31.34 10.99
C SER A 85 -4.13 -29.95 10.38
N GLY A 86 -5.28 -29.28 10.48
CA GLY A 86 -5.41 -27.86 10.21
C GLY A 86 -4.57 -27.12 11.25
N GLY A 87 -3.25 -27.14 11.04
CA GLY A 87 -2.28 -26.52 11.91
C GLY A 87 -2.59 -25.04 11.98
N GLN A 88 -2.73 -24.53 13.20
CA GLN A 88 -2.77 -23.10 13.44
C GLN A 88 -1.56 -22.47 12.72
N PRO A 89 -1.75 -21.40 11.92
CA PRO A 89 -0.65 -20.78 11.20
C PRO A 89 0.49 -20.45 12.16
N GLU A 90 1.67 -21.03 11.92
CA GLU A 90 2.88 -20.71 12.67
C GLU A 90 3.16 -19.20 12.56
N PRO A 91 3.38 -18.49 13.67
CA PRO A 91 3.68 -17.07 13.64
C PRO A 91 4.81 -16.76 12.65
N GLY A 92 4.58 -15.77 11.77
CA GLY A 92 5.56 -15.37 10.75
C GLY A 92 5.62 -16.28 9.52
N THR A 93 4.71 -17.23 9.37
CA THR A 93 4.51 -18.00 8.13
C THR A 93 3.36 -17.42 7.31
N VAL A 94 3.50 -17.45 5.98
CA VAL A 94 2.44 -17.01 5.06
C VAL A 94 1.18 -17.86 5.25
N PRO A 95 -0.01 -17.25 5.51
CA PRO A 95 -1.25 -18.00 5.62
C PRO A 95 -1.62 -18.68 4.28
N ALA A 96 -2.18 -19.89 4.36
CA ALA A 96 -2.54 -20.70 3.19
C ALA A 96 -3.47 -19.96 2.19
N ALA A 97 -4.28 -19.01 2.68
CA ALA A 97 -5.14 -18.19 1.84
C ALA A 97 -4.37 -17.45 0.73
N TYR A 98 -3.13 -17.01 0.99
CA TYR A 98 -2.29 -16.30 0.04
C TYR A 98 -1.66 -17.23 -1.01
N VAL A 99 -1.43 -18.50 -0.68
CA VAL A 99 -0.69 -19.43 -1.53
C VAL A 99 -1.45 -19.69 -2.84
N GLY A 100 -0.73 -19.65 -3.95
CA GLY A 100 -1.26 -19.82 -5.30
C GLY A 100 -0.87 -18.67 -6.24
N THR A 101 -1.48 -18.68 -7.42
CA THR A 101 -1.24 -17.66 -8.45
C THR A 101 -2.43 -16.73 -8.54
N TRP A 102 -2.14 -15.44 -8.60
CA TRP A 102 -3.10 -14.35 -8.63
C TRP A 102 -2.86 -13.50 -9.86
N GLU A 103 -3.91 -13.08 -10.54
CA GLU A 103 -3.78 -12.22 -11.71
C GLU A 103 -4.85 -11.12 -11.73
N GLY A 104 -4.44 -9.93 -12.18
CA GLY A 104 -5.34 -8.79 -12.37
C GLY A 104 -4.73 -7.72 -13.26
N GLN A 105 -5.55 -6.76 -13.67
CA GLN A 105 -5.08 -5.54 -14.34
C GLN A 105 -4.55 -4.56 -13.30
N ALA A 106 -3.40 -3.96 -13.60
CA ALA A 106 -2.76 -2.98 -12.75
C ALA A 106 -2.92 -1.56 -13.28
N SER A 107 -2.95 -0.61 -12.35
CA SER A 107 -2.97 0.83 -12.65
C SER A 107 -2.03 1.60 -11.72
N SER A 108 -1.58 2.77 -12.17
CA SER A 108 -0.86 3.70 -11.30
C SER A 108 -1.78 4.33 -10.26
N ARG A 109 -1.21 4.66 -9.09
CA ARG A 109 -1.87 5.42 -8.02
C ARG A 109 -1.27 6.81 -7.84
N GLU A 110 -0.86 7.41 -8.94
CA GLU A 110 -0.38 8.79 -8.98
C GLU A 110 -1.54 9.74 -9.28
N SER A 111 -1.26 11.02 -9.58
CA SER A 111 -2.29 12.01 -9.90
C SER A 111 -3.14 11.67 -11.12
N ILE A 112 -2.63 10.79 -12.01
CA ILE A 112 -3.35 10.26 -13.17
C ILE A 112 -3.28 8.73 -13.08
N THR A 113 -4.44 8.07 -13.19
CA THR A 113 -4.55 6.61 -13.28
C THR A 113 -4.20 6.17 -14.69
N ILE A 114 -3.10 5.45 -14.82
CA ILE A 114 -2.56 4.94 -16.08
C ILE A 114 -2.65 3.41 -16.03
N PRO A 115 -3.27 2.75 -17.03
CA PRO A 115 -3.23 1.30 -17.14
C PRO A 115 -1.78 0.82 -17.33
N LEU A 116 -1.34 -0.08 -16.47
CA LEU A 116 0.03 -0.63 -16.50
C LEU A 116 0.07 -2.02 -17.14
N GLY A 117 -1.08 -2.62 -17.44
CA GLY A 117 -1.18 -3.96 -18.02
C GLY A 117 -1.48 -5.02 -16.98
N THR A 118 -0.97 -6.24 -17.18
CA THR A 118 -1.32 -7.40 -16.37
C THR A 118 -0.26 -7.66 -15.31
N PHE A 119 -0.69 -7.82 -14.06
CA PHE A 119 0.15 -8.26 -12.95
C PHE A 119 -0.25 -9.69 -12.58
N ARG A 120 0.74 -10.59 -12.55
CA ARG A 120 0.59 -11.96 -12.11
C ARG A 120 1.54 -12.24 -10.94
N VAL A 121 0.99 -12.50 -9.77
CA VAL A 121 1.75 -12.79 -8.55
C VAL A 121 1.63 -14.27 -8.22
N THR A 122 2.74 -14.97 -8.09
CA THR A 122 2.78 -16.38 -7.66
C THR A 122 3.38 -16.46 -6.27
N LEU A 123 2.60 -16.92 -5.29
CA LEU A 123 2.99 -17.02 -3.89
C LEU A 123 3.04 -18.48 -3.45
N LYS A 124 4.05 -18.81 -2.64
CA LYS A 124 4.23 -20.11 -2.01
C LYS A 124 4.34 -19.95 -0.49
N GLU A 125 4.31 -21.08 0.21
CA GLU A 125 4.65 -21.12 1.63
C GLU A 125 6.08 -20.61 1.85
N ALA A 126 6.21 -19.72 2.84
CA ALA A 126 7.48 -19.10 3.21
C ALA A 126 7.37 -18.51 4.62
N ARG A 127 8.53 -18.39 5.28
CA ARG A 127 8.71 -17.66 6.54
C ARG A 127 9.28 -16.27 6.29
N VAL A 128 9.20 -15.41 7.30
CA VAL A 128 9.82 -14.08 7.25
C VAL A 128 11.32 -14.21 6.95
N GLY A 129 11.81 -13.41 6.01
CA GLY A 129 13.18 -13.46 5.50
C GLY A 129 13.36 -14.35 4.27
N GLU A 130 12.40 -15.22 3.96
CA GLU A 130 12.47 -16.12 2.82
C GLU A 130 11.79 -15.55 1.57
N ARG A 131 12.16 -16.08 0.40
CA ARG A 131 11.46 -15.79 -0.86
C ARG A 131 10.06 -16.39 -0.82
N VAL A 132 9.04 -15.53 -0.79
CA VAL A 132 7.63 -15.93 -0.81
C VAL A 132 7.07 -16.10 -2.21
N GLY A 133 7.65 -15.46 -3.22
CA GLY A 133 7.06 -15.52 -4.55
C GLY A 133 7.74 -14.65 -5.60
N THR A 134 7.01 -14.47 -6.68
CA THR A 134 7.40 -13.62 -7.82
C THR A 134 6.22 -12.81 -8.32
N LEU A 135 6.50 -11.64 -8.88
CA LEU A 135 5.57 -10.87 -9.70
C LEU A 135 6.06 -10.92 -11.15
N ARG A 136 5.16 -11.21 -12.08
CA ARG A 136 5.32 -10.97 -13.52
C ARG A 136 4.43 -9.80 -13.89
N HIS A 137 5.04 -8.70 -14.31
CA HIS A 137 4.35 -7.58 -14.95
C HIS A 137 4.47 -7.75 -16.47
N THR A 138 3.32 -7.77 -17.15
CA THR A 138 3.25 -7.68 -18.63
C THR A 138 2.60 -6.35 -19.01
N ASP A 139 3.34 -5.48 -19.68
CA ASP A 139 2.84 -4.18 -20.13
C ASP A 139 1.85 -4.30 -21.30
N ILE A 140 1.22 -3.18 -21.66
CA ILE A 140 0.21 -3.11 -22.73
C ILE A 140 0.76 -3.42 -24.14
N PHE A 141 2.09 -3.45 -24.30
CA PHE A 141 2.79 -3.79 -25.53
C PHE A 141 3.36 -5.22 -25.51
N GLY A 142 3.13 -5.97 -24.41
CA GLY A 142 3.62 -7.34 -24.23
C GLY A 142 5.04 -7.44 -23.68
N GLY A 143 5.66 -6.33 -23.28
CA GLY A 143 6.94 -6.35 -22.57
C GLY A 143 6.78 -6.92 -21.16
N THR A 144 7.79 -7.67 -20.69
CA THR A 144 7.72 -8.36 -19.40
C THR A 144 8.83 -7.92 -18.44
N CYS A 145 8.47 -7.68 -17.18
CA CYS A 145 9.37 -7.46 -16.06
C CYS A 145 9.02 -8.41 -14.92
N ASP A 146 10.02 -9.10 -14.36
CA ASP A 146 9.87 -10.01 -13.25
C ASP A 146 10.46 -9.43 -11.97
N ASP A 147 9.75 -9.55 -10.86
CA ASP A 147 10.26 -9.20 -9.54
C ASP A 147 10.30 -10.43 -8.62
N VAL A 148 11.29 -10.45 -7.74
CA VAL A 148 11.41 -11.43 -6.65
C VAL A 148 10.84 -10.83 -5.37
N LEU A 149 9.88 -11.53 -4.76
CA LEU A 149 9.24 -11.11 -3.52
C LEU A 149 9.83 -11.88 -2.32
N THR A 150 10.35 -11.15 -1.35
CA THR A 150 10.86 -11.69 -0.08
C THR A 150 9.93 -11.28 1.06
N LEU A 151 9.49 -12.23 1.89
CA LEU A 151 8.57 -11.95 2.99
C LEU A 151 9.28 -11.13 4.05
N LYS A 152 8.70 -9.98 4.41
CA LYS A 152 9.20 -9.09 5.46
C LYS A 152 8.39 -9.24 6.74
N GLU A 153 7.07 -9.35 6.62
CA GLU A 153 6.17 -9.36 7.77
C GLU A 153 4.86 -10.06 7.41
N VAL A 154 4.29 -10.76 8.40
CA VAL A 154 2.92 -11.30 8.35
C VAL A 154 2.12 -10.61 9.44
N THR A 155 1.05 -9.94 9.06
CA THR A 155 0.13 -9.27 10.00
C THR A 155 -1.24 -9.96 9.95
N ALA A 156 -2.13 -9.58 10.86
CA ALA A 156 -3.51 -10.08 10.85
C ALA A 156 -4.30 -9.69 9.58
N LYS A 157 -3.87 -8.67 8.82
CA LYS A 157 -4.64 -8.12 7.68
C LYS A 157 -3.96 -8.27 6.34
N ARG A 158 -2.63 -8.35 6.32
CA ARG A 158 -1.82 -8.31 5.09
C ARG A 158 -0.46 -8.97 5.32
N ILE A 159 0.19 -9.38 4.24
CA ILE A 159 1.63 -9.64 4.26
C ILE A 159 2.38 -8.46 3.63
N VAL A 160 3.58 -8.21 4.13
CA VAL A 160 4.49 -7.19 3.61
C VAL A 160 5.67 -7.91 2.98
N THR A 161 6.04 -7.51 1.76
CA THR A 161 7.18 -8.08 1.05
C THR A 161 8.13 -6.99 0.61
N THR A 162 9.41 -7.34 0.54
CA THR A 162 10.39 -6.60 -0.24
C THR A 162 10.38 -7.14 -1.66
N SER A 163 10.21 -6.25 -2.63
CA SER A 163 10.30 -6.55 -4.06
C SER A 163 11.61 -6.02 -4.64
N VAL A 164 12.23 -6.79 -5.53
CA VAL A 164 13.42 -6.40 -6.29
C VAL A 164 13.30 -6.99 -7.69
N GLY A 165 13.62 -6.21 -8.72
CA GLY A 165 13.69 -6.71 -10.09
C GLY A 165 14.61 -7.92 -10.20
N ALA A 166 14.18 -8.93 -10.97
CA ALA A 166 14.95 -10.13 -11.20
C ALA A 166 16.25 -9.78 -11.96
N PRO A 167 17.41 -10.41 -11.64
CA PRO A 167 18.68 -10.13 -12.33
C PRO A 167 18.65 -10.38 -13.84
N THR A 168 17.71 -11.20 -14.30
CA THR A 168 17.52 -11.54 -15.71
C THR A 168 16.65 -10.54 -16.48
N ASN A 169 16.10 -9.53 -15.79
CA ASN A 169 15.31 -8.48 -16.42
C ASN A 169 16.17 -7.63 -17.36
N ARG A 170 15.51 -7.03 -18.35
CA ARG A 170 16.10 -5.98 -19.18
C ARG A 170 16.25 -4.69 -18.35
N ASP A 171 17.16 -3.81 -18.78
CA ASP A 171 17.44 -2.54 -18.10
C ASP A 171 16.25 -1.57 -18.05
N VAL A 172 15.24 -1.78 -18.89
CA VAL A 172 13.99 -0.99 -18.87
C VAL A 172 13.11 -1.31 -17.66
N CYS A 173 13.32 -2.46 -17.00
CA CYS A 173 12.60 -2.83 -15.80
C CYS A 173 13.21 -2.15 -14.57
N ASN A 174 12.36 -1.77 -13.62
CA ASN A 174 12.85 -1.21 -12.37
C ASN A 174 13.56 -2.27 -11.52
N GLN A 175 14.86 -2.11 -11.31
CA GLN A 175 15.68 -3.00 -10.47
C GLN A 175 15.72 -2.57 -9.00
N ALA A 176 15.20 -1.39 -8.67
CA ALA A 176 15.28 -0.83 -7.33
C ALA A 176 14.43 -1.62 -6.34
N ARG A 177 15.00 -1.85 -5.16
CA ARG A 177 14.31 -2.45 -4.04
C ARG A 177 13.17 -1.55 -3.58
N HIS A 178 11.98 -2.12 -3.40
CA HIS A 178 10.79 -1.41 -2.94
C HIS A 178 9.88 -2.32 -2.10
N THR A 179 8.80 -1.76 -1.54
CA THR A 179 7.84 -2.49 -0.70
C THR A 179 6.59 -2.83 -1.50
N VAL A 180 6.10 -4.05 -1.30
CA VAL A 180 4.80 -4.51 -1.80
C VAL A 180 3.94 -5.00 -0.65
N LEU A 181 2.69 -4.56 -0.62
CA LEU A 181 1.66 -5.00 0.32
C LEU A 181 0.69 -5.93 -0.42
N LEU A 182 0.35 -7.05 0.22
CA LEU A 182 -0.61 -8.01 -0.31
C LEU A 182 -1.74 -8.20 0.71
N THR A 183 -2.95 -7.75 0.36
CA THR A 183 -4.10 -7.68 1.26
C THR A 183 -5.26 -8.51 0.68
N PRO A 184 -5.72 -9.57 1.37
CA PRO A 184 -6.90 -10.32 0.96
C PRO A 184 -8.15 -9.44 1.03
N VAL A 185 -9.00 -9.51 0.01
CA VAL A 185 -10.28 -8.79 -0.07
C VAL A 185 -11.34 -9.74 -0.64
N GLY A 186 -12.11 -10.37 0.24
CA GLY A 186 -12.97 -11.49 -0.15
C GLY A 186 -12.12 -12.63 -0.71
N ASP A 187 -12.47 -13.10 -1.90
CA ASP A 187 -11.73 -14.15 -2.63
C ASP A 187 -10.57 -13.61 -3.49
N ASP A 188 -10.37 -12.28 -3.50
CA ASP A 188 -9.32 -11.62 -4.27
C ASP A 188 -8.11 -11.24 -3.39
N LEU A 189 -7.02 -10.88 -4.07
CA LEU A 189 -5.83 -10.31 -3.46
C LEU A 189 -5.57 -8.92 -4.06
N VAL A 190 -5.44 -7.92 -3.20
CA VAL A 190 -5.01 -6.58 -3.60
C VAL A 190 -3.50 -6.49 -3.47
N TYR A 191 -2.85 -6.13 -4.57
CA TYR A 191 -1.43 -5.77 -4.67
C TYR A 191 -1.28 -4.25 -4.61
N GLU A 192 -0.34 -3.78 -3.81
CA GLU A 192 0.05 -2.37 -3.76
C GLU A 192 1.57 -2.23 -3.65
N SER A 193 2.19 -1.48 -4.54
CA SER A 193 3.63 -1.16 -4.48
C SER A 193 3.87 0.29 -4.10
N ASP A 194 4.91 0.55 -3.30
CA ASP A 194 5.39 1.91 -2.99
C ASP A 194 6.39 2.48 -4.02
N SER A 195 6.73 1.70 -5.06
CA SER A 195 7.67 2.09 -6.12
C SER A 195 7.18 3.33 -6.87
N LYS A 196 7.83 4.47 -6.62
CA LYS A 196 7.55 5.74 -7.31
C LYS A 196 7.90 5.67 -8.79
N ASP A 197 9.04 5.07 -9.12
CA ASP A 197 9.52 4.96 -10.51
C ASP A 197 8.59 4.09 -11.37
N SER A 198 7.79 3.23 -10.73
CA SER A 198 6.77 2.41 -11.38
C SER A 198 5.35 3.00 -11.30
N GLY A 199 5.19 4.22 -10.78
CA GLY A 199 3.88 4.88 -10.63
C GLY A 199 3.00 4.32 -9.51
N ARG A 200 3.61 3.73 -8.47
CA ARG A 200 2.94 3.12 -7.31
C ARG A 200 1.82 2.15 -7.70
N PRO A 201 2.14 1.09 -8.46
CA PRO A 201 1.13 0.22 -9.04
C PRO A 201 0.21 -0.38 -7.98
N GLU A 202 -1.07 -0.48 -8.32
CA GLU A 202 -2.06 -1.29 -7.62
C GLU A 202 -2.75 -2.26 -8.58
N ALA A 203 -3.18 -3.40 -8.07
CA ALA A 203 -4.02 -4.34 -8.80
C ALA A 203 -4.93 -5.09 -7.83
N ARG A 204 -6.21 -5.25 -8.19
CA ARG A 204 -7.08 -6.25 -7.58
C ARG A 204 -7.02 -7.51 -8.44
N MET A 205 -6.62 -8.62 -7.84
CA MET A 205 -6.27 -9.85 -8.54
C MET A 205 -7.14 -11.01 -8.07
N SER A 206 -7.60 -11.83 -9.00
CA SER A 206 -8.31 -13.07 -8.68
C SER A 206 -7.35 -14.25 -8.71
N LYS A 207 -7.60 -15.26 -7.89
CA LYS A 207 -6.83 -16.51 -7.93
C LYS A 207 -7.13 -17.25 -9.22
N ILE A 208 -6.09 -17.64 -9.95
CA ILE A 208 -6.22 -18.44 -11.17
C ILE A 208 -5.93 -19.91 -10.86
N LYS A 209 -6.60 -20.80 -11.59
CA LYS A 209 -6.48 -22.26 -11.44
C LYS A 209 -5.22 -22.81 -12.10
#